data_AF-A0A392UFY0-F1
#
_entry.id   AF-A0A392UFY0-F1
#
_cell.length_a   1.000
_cell.length_b   1.000
_cell.length_c   1.000
_cell.angle_alpha   90.00
_cell.angle_beta   90.00
_cell.angle_gamma   90.00
#
_symmetry.space_group_name_H-M   'P 1'
#
loop_
_entity.id
_entity.type
_entity.pdbx_description
1 polymer ?
#
loop_
_entity_poly.entity_id
_entity_poly.type
_entity_poly.pdbx_seq_one_letter_code
_entity_poly.pdbx_strand_id
1 'polypeptide(L)' 'MFTTLWKMAHGKLLTDMERCLRGMSSNDLCPCRDLAPESLMHTIRDCDVVKPFWN' A
#
# COMPACT_ATOMS: atom_id res chain seq x y z
N MET A 1 17.34 -3.52 3.39
CA MET A 1 16.46 -3.87 2.25
C MET A 1 15.49 -5.02 2.55
N PHE A 2 15.85 -6.04 3.35
CA PHE A 2 14.95 -7.19 3.64
C PHE A 2 13.84 -6.93 4.68
N THR A 3 13.94 -5.88 5.50
CA THR A 3 13.00 -5.62 6.60
C THR A 3 11.65 -5.09 6.13
N THR A 4 11.57 -4.46 4.95
CA THR A 4 10.33 -3.94 4.37
C THR A 4 9.48 -5.08 3.81
N LEU A 5 10.07 -5.98 3.01
CA LEU A 5 9.37 -7.17 2.49
C LEU A 5 8.87 -8.09 3.61
N TRP A 6 9.66 -8.26 4.67
CA TRP A 6 9.25 -9.06 5.83
C TRP A 6 8.05 -8.45 6.56
N LYS A 7 8.06 -7.13 6.79
CA LYS A 7 6.92 -6.41 7.38
C LYS A 7 5.69 -6.45 6.47
N MET A 8 5.88 -6.44 5.15
CA MET A 8 4.81 -6.60 4.16
C MET A 8 4.17 -7.99 4.23
N ALA A 9 4.98 -9.05 4.19
CA ALA A 9 4.51 -10.43 4.25
C ALA A 9 3.76 -10.75 5.56
N HIS A 10 4.15 -10.09 6.66
CA HIS A 10 3.49 -10.23 7.96
C HIS A 10 2.27 -9.31 8.15
N GLY A 11 1.79 -8.60 7.11
CA GLY A 11 0.65 -7.70 7.24
C GLY A 11 0.88 -6.53 8.22
N LYS A 12 2.16 -6.22 8.50
CA LYS A 12 2.56 -5.06 9.32
C LYS A 12 2.64 -3.78 8.51
N LEU A 13 2.42 -3.83 7.20
CA LEU A 13 2.25 -2.64 6.38
C LEU A 13 0.77 -2.21 6.46
N LEU A 14 0.51 -1.16 7.24
CA LEU A 14 -0.80 -0.53 7.33
C LEU A 14 -1.06 0.29 6.07
N THR A 15 -1.53 -0.39 5.02
CA THR A 15 -2.03 0.29 3.82
C THR A 15 -3.37 0.96 4.13
N ASP A 16 -3.77 1.92 3.31
CA ASP A 16 -5.03 2.65 3.54
C ASP A 16 -6.26 1.73 3.50
N MET A 17 -6.23 0.69 2.66
CA MET A 17 -7.22 -0.39 2.68
C MET A 17 -7.28 -1.10 4.06
N GLU A 18 -6.13 -1.45 4.63
CA GLU A 18 -6.06 -2.07 5.96
C GLU A 18 -6.47 -1.10 7.09
N ARG A 19 -6.23 0.20 6.90
CA ARG A 19 -6.71 1.24 7.82
C ARG A 19 -8.23 1.38 7.75
N CYS A 20 -8.81 1.35 6.55
CA CYS A 20 -10.26 1.38 6.35
C CYS A 20 -10.93 0.14 6.97
N LEU A 21 -10.36 -1.05 6.74
CA LEU A 21 -10.81 -2.30 7.38
C LEU A 21 -10.76 -2.26 8.91
N ARG A 22 -9.81 -1.54 9.50
CA ARG A 22 -9.68 -1.35 10.95
C ARG A 22 -10.48 -0.16 11.48
N GLY A 23 -11.25 0.53 10.64
CA GLY A 23 -12.00 1.73 11.00
C GLY A 23 -11.13 2.93 11.38
N MET A 24 -9.85 2.91 10.98
CA MET A 24 -8.87 3.98 11.24
C MET A 24 -8.82 5.03 10.13
N SER A 25 -9.35 4.71 8.95
CA SER A 25 -9.51 5.63 7.82
C SER A 25 -10.92 5.46 7.24
N SER A 26 -11.47 6.52 6.64
CA SER A 26 -12.72 6.45 5.87
C SER A 26 -12.48 6.48 4.36
N ASN A 27 -11.23 6.60 3.96
CA ASN A 27 -10.80 6.43 2.59
C ASN A 27 -9.97 5.14 2.53
N ASP A 28 -10.12 4.40 1.44
CA ASP A 28 -9.24 3.26 1.12
C ASP A 28 -8.38 3.56 -0.12
N LEU A 29 -8.52 4.74 -0.72
CA LEU A 29 -7.84 5.14 -1.93
C LEU A 29 -6.36 5.43 -1.71
N CYS A 30 -5.56 5.17 -2.74
CA CYS A 30 -4.15 5.50 -2.74
C CYS A 30 -3.94 7.02 -2.65
N PRO A 31 -3.24 7.54 -1.63
CA PRO A 31 -3.03 8.98 -1.44
C PRO A 31 -2.19 9.63 -2.55
N CYS A 32 -1.52 8.83 -3.38
CA CYS A 32 -0.71 9.33 -4.49
C CYS A 32 -1.53 9.63 -5.75
N ARG A 33 -2.65 8.93 -5.96
CA ARG A 33 -3.42 8.98 -7.23
C ARG A 33 -4.92 9.14 -7.03
N ASP A 34 -5.44 8.88 -5.83
CA ASP A 34 -6.87 8.85 -5.44
C ASP A 34 -7.76 8.02 -6.40
N LEU A 35 -7.14 7.10 -7.15
CA LEU A 35 -7.77 6.43 -8.30
C LEU A 35 -8.15 4.97 -8.02
N ALA A 36 -7.43 4.33 -7.11
CA ALA A 36 -7.58 2.92 -6.80
C ALA A 36 -7.29 2.66 -5.32
N PRO A 37 -7.91 1.65 -4.70
CA PRO A 37 -7.64 1.27 -3.32
C PRO A 37 -6.14 1.01 -3.09
N GLU A 38 -5.60 1.55 -1.99
CA GLU A 38 -4.25 1.30 -1.52
C GLU A 38 -4.15 -0.13 -0.93
N SER A 39 -4.10 -1.11 -1.81
CA SER A 39 -3.75 -2.48 -1.46
C SER A 39 -2.24 -2.65 -1.33
N LEU A 40 -1.81 -3.73 -0.68
CA LEU A 40 -0.39 -4.08 -0.61
C LEU A 40 0.22 -4.13 -2.02
N MET A 41 -0.39 -4.89 -2.95
CA MET A 41 0.09 -5.02 -4.33
C MET A 41 0.13 -3.68 -5.07
N HIS A 42 -0.80 -2.77 -4.76
CA HIS A 42 -0.74 -1.42 -5.30
C HIS A 42 0.47 -0.65 -4.77
N THR A 43 0.66 -0.66 -3.45
CA THR A 43 1.77 0.04 -2.80
C THR A 43 3.15 -0.42 -3.28
N ILE A 44 3.34 -1.71 -3.59
CA ILE A 44 4.65 -2.25 -4.00
C ILE A 44 4.84 -2.40 -5.51
N ARG A 45 3.79 -2.55 -6.32
CA ARG A 45 3.96 -2.91 -7.74
C ARG A 45 3.13 -2.05 -8.69
N ASP A 46 1.84 -1.90 -8.38
CA ASP A 46 0.89 -1.29 -9.32
C ASP A 46 0.92 0.24 -9.26
N CYS A 47 1.31 0.81 -8.13
CA CYS A 47 1.43 2.24 -7.97
C CYS A 47 2.53 2.78 -8.88
N ASP A 48 2.16 3.76 -9.69
CA ASP A 48 3.04 4.46 -10.63
C ASP A 48 4.23 5.12 -9.96
N VAL A 49 4.08 5.49 -8.68
CA VAL A 49 5.16 6.03 -7.87
C VAL A 49 6.25 4.98 -7.66
N VAL A 50 5.87 3.70 -7.57
CA VAL A 50 6.78 2.60 -7.26
C VAL A 50 7.27 1.87 -8.50
N LYS A 51 6.51 1.87 -9.61
CA LYS A 51 6.97 1.38 -10.91
C LYS A 51 8.39 1.81 -11.32
N PRO A 52 8.80 3.10 -11.21
CA PRO A 52 10.15 3.52 -11.58
C PRO A 52 11.25 3.00 -10.64
N PHE A 53 10.93 2.51 -9.44
CA PHE A 53 11.91 1.90 -8.54
C PHE A 53 12.22 0.45 -8.90
N TRP A 54 11.39 -0.19 -9.73
CA TRP A 54 11.59 -1.56 -10.21
C TRP A 54 12.20 -1.64 -11.61
N ASN A 55 12.44 -0.49 -12.24
CA ASN A 55 12.96 -0.39 -13.61
C ASN A 55 14.45 -0.07 -13.61
#